data_AF-A0A2V8Y884-F1
#
_entry.id   AF-A0A2V8Y884-F1
#
_cell.length_a   1.000
_cell.length_b   1.000
_cell.length_c   1.000
_cell.angle_alpha   90.00
_cell.angle_beta   90.00
_cell.angle_gamma   90.00
#
_symmetry.space_group_name_H-M   'P 1'
#
loop_
_entity.id
_entity.type
_entity.pdbx_description
1 polymer ?
#
loop_
_entity_poly.entity_id
_entity_poly.type
_entity_poly.pdbx_seq_one_letter_code
_entity_poly.pdbx_strand_id
1 'polypeptide(L)'
;MNRREFMQTALGAAVLTVDTARAADTPQRQRPAPMIGIQVGATSFVDEGIDPVLDRFQRDAHINGLFIATFSYGRGIAGRQVPGQPLPDHGKQEYDTAFHGGNFATTHEGFYARTSLKKIQSPDHPGFDVLASVLPKAQSRNMKTFCWYEDVFRRDLEGIDRLQEVTLSGKKAGTLCFHNPEVQAFWQALTEDYVRSYPIDGVMWGSERQGPFNNALGSSHGGAGANPSEVTCFCEFCKREAKARGIDLQRAVDGYTKLASLVRESRAGSRPTDGYFVSYWRLLVQYPEILAWEKLWNDGQHGTYARIYQFAKSIRPTLMVGWHIWHNNSFSPFYRAEQDYAEFRKYSDFLKVVMYNNCGGPRLASYVNSVSRTIFGDFSPEEVLGSAYKELDYKEANLAELPRKGLSADYVERETRRAINGVSSHSESNGAARIWPGIDVDIPTGQNEKETEPQDVREAVRAAFRAGADGVILSRKYSEMRLANLRAAGEGLQYE
;
A
#
# COMPACT_ATOMS: atom_id res chain seq x y z
N MET A 1 -44.07 4.03 37.30
CA MET A 1 -45.02 4.86 36.52
C MET A 1 -44.95 4.46 35.06
N ASN A 2 -46.11 4.25 34.43
CA ASN A 2 -46.35 3.36 33.31
C ASN A 2 -46.38 4.10 31.96
N ARG A 3 -45.87 3.46 30.89
CA ARG A 3 -45.60 3.97 29.54
C ARG A 3 -46.84 4.21 28.65
N ARG A 4 -48.02 4.48 29.22
CA ARG A 4 -49.30 4.46 28.47
C ARG A 4 -50.06 5.79 28.35
N GLU A 5 -49.52 6.91 28.81
CA GLU A 5 -50.24 8.21 28.80
C GLU A 5 -49.60 9.32 27.94
N PHE A 6 -48.71 9.00 26.99
CA PHE A 6 -48.05 10.03 26.16
C PHE A 6 -48.46 10.02 24.68
N MET A 7 -49.42 9.20 24.25
CA MET A 7 -49.71 9.00 22.81
C MET A 7 -51.16 9.29 22.41
N GLN A 8 -51.83 10.30 22.99
CA GLN A 8 -53.15 10.77 22.50
C GLN A 8 -53.42 12.27 22.74
N THR A 9 -52.72 13.15 22.03
CA THR A 9 -53.15 14.53 21.64
C THR A 9 -52.03 15.09 20.75
N ALA A 10 -52.21 15.59 19.52
CA ALA A 10 -53.31 16.33 18.95
C ALA A 10 -53.33 16.16 17.42
N LEU A 11 -54.51 15.87 16.88
CA LEU A 11 -54.90 16.14 15.50
C LEU A 11 -55.23 17.64 15.39
N GLY A 12 -54.51 18.36 14.54
CA GLY A 12 -54.79 19.75 14.19
C GLY A 12 -54.54 19.96 12.71
N ALA A 13 -55.63 20.08 11.95
CA ALA A 13 -55.62 20.33 10.51
C ALA A 13 -55.12 21.75 10.21
N ALA A 14 -54.12 21.87 9.33
CA ALA A 14 -53.80 23.10 8.62
C ALA A 14 -53.78 22.77 7.11
N VAL A 15 -54.81 23.22 6.41
CA VAL A 15 -54.86 23.24 4.95
C VAL A 15 -53.99 24.39 4.48
N LEU A 16 -52.84 24.07 3.87
CA LEU A 16 -52.10 24.99 3.03
C LEU A 16 -52.03 24.37 1.63
N THR A 17 -52.72 25.00 0.70
CA THR A 17 -52.66 24.73 -0.73
C THR A 17 -51.23 24.95 -1.23
N VAL A 18 -50.53 23.89 -1.60
CA VAL A 18 -49.24 23.98 -2.29
C VAL A 18 -49.52 23.98 -3.79
N ASP A 19 -49.24 25.12 -4.42
CA ASP A 19 -49.22 25.30 -5.86
C ASP A 19 -48.33 24.22 -6.52
N THR A 20 -48.95 23.35 -7.30
CA THR A 20 -48.26 22.40 -8.18
C THR A 20 -47.78 23.11 -9.45
N ALA A 21 -46.78 23.98 -9.33
CA ALA A 21 -46.13 24.58 -10.50
C ALA A 21 -44.74 25.17 -10.17
N ARG A 22 -43.73 24.29 -10.05
CA ARG A 22 -42.29 24.50 -10.40
C ARG A 22 -41.41 23.53 -9.60
N ALA A 23 -41.43 22.26 -9.99
CA ALA A 23 -40.24 21.42 -9.83
C ALA A 23 -39.29 21.79 -10.98
N ALA A 24 -38.60 22.92 -10.82
CA ALA A 24 -37.51 23.29 -11.71
C ALA A 24 -36.28 22.46 -11.34
N ASP A 25 -35.80 21.67 -12.31
CA ASP A 25 -34.43 21.19 -12.50
C ASP A 25 -33.47 21.55 -11.35
N THR A 26 -33.37 20.66 -10.37
CA THR A 26 -32.13 20.56 -9.61
C THR A 26 -31.19 19.79 -10.52
N PRO A 27 -30.04 20.35 -10.97
CA PRO A 27 -29.10 19.59 -11.76
C PRO A 27 -28.70 18.39 -10.92
N GLN A 28 -29.09 17.20 -11.36
CA GLN A 28 -28.61 15.95 -10.79
C GLN A 28 -27.09 16.00 -10.99
N ARG A 29 -26.35 16.35 -9.93
CA ARG A 29 -24.91 16.49 -9.95
C ARG A 29 -24.37 15.14 -10.41
N GLN A 30 -23.99 15.03 -11.69
CA GLN A 30 -23.47 13.79 -12.24
C GLN A 30 -22.35 13.33 -11.32
N ARG A 31 -22.46 12.10 -10.79
CA ARG A 31 -21.36 11.52 -10.02
C ARG A 31 -20.12 11.56 -10.92
N PRO A 32 -18.97 12.06 -10.42
CA PRO A 32 -17.74 12.03 -11.20
C PRO A 32 -17.48 10.60 -11.68
N ALA A 33 -17.00 10.44 -12.91
CA ALA A 33 -16.63 9.13 -13.43
C ALA A 33 -15.67 8.42 -12.46
N PRO A 34 -15.82 7.10 -12.24
CA PRO A 34 -14.94 6.36 -11.35
C PRO A 34 -13.49 6.43 -11.84
N MET A 35 -12.55 6.40 -10.90
CA MET A 35 -11.12 6.30 -11.25
C MET A 35 -10.83 4.90 -11.77
N ILE A 36 -10.43 4.77 -13.02
CA ILE A 36 -9.92 3.52 -13.58
C ILE A 36 -8.43 3.72 -13.81
N GLY A 37 -7.65 3.36 -12.80
CA GLY A 37 -6.21 3.57 -12.75
C GLY A 37 -5.42 2.37 -13.24
N ILE A 38 -4.23 2.60 -13.78
CA ILE A 38 -3.23 1.55 -14.05
C ILE A 38 -1.85 1.98 -13.57
N GLN A 39 -1.14 1.07 -12.91
CA GLN A 39 0.28 1.26 -12.60
C GLN A 39 1.14 0.94 -13.82
N VAL A 40 2.02 1.86 -14.23
CA VAL A 40 2.82 1.71 -15.46
C VAL A 40 4.21 2.33 -15.28
N GLY A 41 5.24 1.64 -15.76
CA GLY A 41 6.63 2.13 -15.71
C GLY A 41 7.09 2.74 -17.03
N ALA A 42 8.17 3.54 -16.99
CA ALA A 42 8.78 4.14 -18.17
C ALA A 42 9.08 3.13 -19.28
N THR A 43 9.52 1.92 -18.91
CA THR A 43 9.88 0.85 -19.85
C THR A 43 8.75 0.47 -20.79
N SER A 44 7.50 0.48 -20.35
CA SER A 44 6.35 0.16 -21.23
C SER A 44 6.22 1.15 -22.38
N PHE A 45 6.44 2.45 -22.11
CA PHE A 45 6.39 3.49 -23.14
C PHE A 45 7.61 3.44 -24.07
N VAL A 46 8.78 3.09 -23.54
CA VAL A 46 10.02 2.91 -24.32
C VAL A 46 9.92 1.71 -25.25
N ASP A 47 9.31 0.62 -24.79
CA ASP A 47 9.24 -0.63 -25.56
C ASP A 47 8.12 -0.63 -26.61
N GLU A 48 6.98 0.01 -26.31
CA GLU A 48 5.77 -0.09 -27.14
C GLU A 48 5.34 1.24 -27.79
N GLY A 49 5.95 2.35 -27.38
CA GLY A 49 5.55 3.70 -27.78
C GLY A 49 4.43 4.28 -26.91
N ILE A 50 4.42 5.61 -26.74
CA ILE A 50 3.47 6.30 -25.86
C ILE A 50 2.04 6.21 -26.37
N ASP A 51 1.78 6.67 -27.59
CA ASP A 51 0.42 6.69 -28.16
C ASP A 51 -0.23 5.28 -28.20
N PRO A 52 0.45 4.22 -28.69
CA PRO A 52 -0.14 2.88 -28.71
C PRO A 52 -0.51 2.33 -27.32
N VAL A 53 0.32 2.57 -26.31
CA VAL A 53 0.05 2.15 -24.93
C VAL A 53 -1.17 2.88 -24.37
N LEU A 54 -1.23 4.21 -24.52
CA LEU A 54 -2.38 4.99 -24.04
C LEU A 54 -3.68 4.65 -24.77
N ASP A 55 -3.63 4.45 -26.09
CA ASP A 55 -4.81 4.06 -26.88
C ASP A 55 -5.33 2.67 -26.46
N ARG A 56 -4.41 1.73 -26.18
CA ARG A 56 -4.75 0.41 -25.65
C ARG A 56 -5.41 0.53 -24.29
N PHE A 57 -4.86 1.33 -23.39
CA PHE A 57 -5.41 1.53 -22.05
C PHE A 57 -6.87 2.02 -22.08
N GLN A 58 -7.21 3.00 -22.94
CA GLN A 58 -8.60 3.44 -23.07
C GLN A 58 -9.50 2.37 -23.68
N ARG A 59 -9.04 1.76 -24.78
CA ARG A 59 -9.85 0.83 -25.57
C ARG A 59 -10.14 -0.46 -24.80
N ASP A 60 -9.11 -1.03 -24.17
CA ASP A 60 -9.18 -2.39 -23.61
C ASP A 60 -9.68 -2.39 -22.16
N ALA A 61 -9.39 -1.35 -21.38
CA ALA A 61 -9.68 -1.32 -19.95
C ALA A 61 -10.32 -0.02 -19.44
N HIS A 62 -10.73 0.90 -20.33
CA HIS A 62 -11.34 2.18 -19.98
C HIS A 62 -10.49 3.02 -19.01
N ILE A 63 -9.16 2.87 -19.06
CA ILE A 63 -8.25 3.59 -18.16
C ILE A 63 -8.40 5.10 -18.36
N ASN A 64 -8.56 5.81 -17.24
CA ASN A 64 -8.61 7.27 -17.19
C ASN A 64 -7.59 7.86 -16.18
N GLY A 65 -6.76 7.02 -15.56
CA GLY A 65 -5.71 7.43 -14.64
C GLY A 65 -4.42 6.61 -14.83
N LEU A 66 -3.29 7.30 -14.98
CA LEU A 66 -1.97 6.70 -15.05
C LEU A 66 -1.26 6.89 -13.71
N PHE A 67 -0.86 5.80 -13.07
CA PHE A 67 0.01 5.81 -11.89
C PHE A 67 1.41 5.44 -12.36
N ILE A 68 2.15 6.45 -12.81
CA ILE A 68 3.44 6.28 -13.46
C ILE A 68 4.49 6.03 -12.38
N ALA A 69 5.22 4.92 -12.46
CA ALA A 69 6.37 4.68 -11.58
C ALA A 69 7.48 5.70 -11.87
N THR A 70 7.49 6.81 -11.12
CA THR A 70 8.40 7.92 -11.34
C THR A 70 9.68 7.77 -10.53
N PHE A 71 9.64 7.11 -9.37
CA PHE A 71 10.84 6.82 -8.58
C PHE A 71 10.78 5.45 -7.91
N SER A 72 11.74 4.59 -8.23
CA SER A 72 12.01 3.34 -7.50
C SER A 72 13.36 2.76 -7.90
N TYR A 73 14.04 2.15 -6.94
CA TYR A 73 15.17 1.26 -7.20
C TYR A 73 14.80 -0.24 -7.21
N GLY A 74 13.53 -0.55 -6.97
CA GLY A 74 12.96 -1.88 -7.01
C GLY A 74 12.31 -2.22 -8.34
N ARG A 75 12.31 -3.51 -8.67
CA ARG A 75 11.55 -4.06 -9.81
C ARG A 75 10.05 -4.20 -9.53
N GLY A 76 9.62 -3.88 -8.31
CA GLY A 76 8.23 -4.03 -7.88
C GLY A 76 7.27 -3.13 -8.67
N ILE A 77 7.69 -1.92 -9.02
CA ILE A 77 6.82 -0.96 -9.72
C ILE A 77 7.39 -0.50 -11.06
N ALA A 78 8.70 -0.69 -11.26
CA ALA A 78 9.43 -0.29 -12.46
C ALA A 78 10.11 -1.50 -13.14
N GLY A 79 10.66 -1.28 -14.34
CA GLY A 79 11.32 -2.32 -15.12
C GLY A 79 10.35 -3.31 -15.79
N ARG A 80 10.92 -4.33 -16.44
CA ARG A 80 10.19 -5.43 -17.10
C ARG A 80 9.82 -6.53 -16.10
N GLN A 81 9.26 -7.61 -16.62
CA GLN A 81 8.96 -8.82 -15.86
C GLN A 81 10.19 -9.33 -15.09
N VAL A 82 9.97 -9.94 -13.92
CA VAL A 82 11.03 -10.51 -13.08
C VAL A 82 11.63 -11.75 -13.77
N PRO A 83 12.96 -11.90 -13.84
CA PRO A 83 13.59 -13.09 -14.41
C PRO A 83 13.05 -14.39 -13.83
N GLY A 84 12.70 -15.34 -14.72
CA GLY A 84 12.15 -16.64 -14.36
C GLY A 84 10.61 -16.70 -14.35
N GLN A 85 9.93 -15.56 -14.51
CA GLN A 85 8.48 -15.48 -14.65
C GLN A 85 8.07 -15.36 -16.12
N PRO A 86 6.95 -15.95 -16.55
CA PRO A 86 6.48 -15.83 -17.93
C PRO A 86 6.39 -14.36 -18.38
N LEU A 87 6.95 -14.06 -19.56
CA LEU A 87 6.85 -12.74 -20.17
C LEU A 87 5.40 -12.46 -20.61
N PRO A 88 4.94 -11.19 -20.57
CA PRO A 88 3.63 -10.82 -21.09
C PRO A 88 3.58 -10.95 -22.62
N ASP A 89 2.37 -10.98 -23.18
CA ASP A 89 2.08 -11.10 -24.63
C ASP A 89 2.26 -9.79 -25.41
N HIS A 90 2.97 -8.82 -24.83
CA HIS A 90 3.27 -7.51 -25.41
C HIS A 90 4.60 -6.96 -24.85
N GLY A 91 5.01 -5.78 -25.30
CA GLY A 91 6.32 -5.22 -24.96
C GLY A 91 7.48 -6.03 -25.55
N LYS A 92 8.70 -5.65 -25.19
CA LYS A 92 9.88 -6.42 -25.62
C LYS A 92 9.92 -7.76 -24.90
N GLN A 93 10.16 -8.82 -25.68
CA GLN A 93 10.20 -10.20 -25.21
C GLN A 93 11.57 -10.56 -24.61
N GLU A 94 12.00 -9.78 -23.62
CA GLU A 94 13.27 -9.95 -22.91
C GLU A 94 13.17 -9.48 -21.45
N TYR A 95 14.03 -10.00 -20.58
CA TYR A 95 14.20 -9.46 -19.24
C TYR A 95 15.20 -8.30 -19.25
N ASP A 96 14.98 -7.31 -18.39
CA ASP A 96 15.91 -6.19 -18.15
C ASP A 96 16.90 -6.56 -17.04
N THR A 97 17.78 -7.54 -17.25
CA THR A 97 18.71 -8.06 -16.22
C THR A 97 19.63 -7.00 -15.61
N ALA A 98 19.89 -5.91 -16.34
CA ALA A 98 20.72 -4.78 -15.91
C ALA A 98 19.94 -3.60 -15.28
N PHE A 99 18.67 -3.78 -14.88
CA PHE A 99 17.86 -2.74 -14.23
C PHE A 99 18.60 -2.07 -13.07
N HIS A 100 18.69 -0.75 -13.12
CA HIS A 100 19.28 0.08 -12.09
C HIS A 100 18.23 0.77 -11.22
N GLY A 101 17.19 1.34 -11.84
CA GLY A 101 16.20 2.18 -11.18
C GLY A 101 16.70 3.59 -10.82
N GLY A 102 15.85 4.36 -10.15
CA GLY A 102 16.05 5.77 -9.81
C GLY A 102 14.81 6.59 -10.11
N ASN A 103 14.98 7.88 -10.41
CA ASN A 103 13.95 8.79 -10.89
C ASN A 103 13.87 8.72 -12.42
N PHE A 104 12.70 8.42 -12.96
CA PHE A 104 12.45 8.30 -14.40
C PHE A 104 11.95 9.61 -15.05
N ALA A 105 11.78 10.67 -14.26
CA ALA A 105 11.58 12.04 -14.74
C ALA A 105 12.86 12.86 -14.55
N THR A 106 12.95 14.03 -15.17
CA THR A 106 14.10 14.92 -15.01
C THR A 106 14.20 15.45 -13.58
N THR A 107 15.36 15.25 -12.95
CA THR A 107 15.66 15.81 -11.62
C THR A 107 16.19 17.23 -11.71
N HIS A 108 15.74 18.12 -10.82
CA HIS A 108 16.27 19.48 -10.71
C HIS A 108 17.09 19.64 -9.43
N GLU A 109 18.43 19.72 -9.56
CA GLU A 109 19.38 19.67 -8.44
C GLU A 109 19.09 20.67 -7.31
N GLY A 110 18.52 21.83 -7.63
CA GLY A 110 18.17 22.88 -6.67
C GLY A 110 17.23 22.40 -5.55
N PHE A 111 16.32 21.47 -5.81
CA PHE A 111 15.40 20.95 -4.78
C PHE A 111 16.10 20.03 -3.76
N TYR A 112 17.18 19.35 -4.17
CA TYR A 112 17.83 18.30 -3.37
C TYR A 112 19.00 18.82 -2.52
N ALA A 113 19.07 20.14 -2.28
CA ALA A 113 20.16 20.76 -1.54
C ALA A 113 20.29 20.28 -0.08
N ARG A 114 19.18 19.83 0.53
CA ARG A 114 19.08 19.45 1.96
C ARG A 114 19.17 17.94 2.23
N THR A 115 19.65 17.17 1.27
CA THR A 115 19.84 15.73 1.41
C THR A 115 21.12 15.28 0.69
N SER A 116 21.73 14.20 1.17
CA SER A 116 22.85 13.55 0.50
C SER A 116 22.43 12.81 -0.77
N LEU A 117 21.16 12.45 -0.93
CA LEU A 117 20.64 11.78 -2.14
C LEU A 117 20.36 12.78 -3.27
N LYS A 118 21.41 13.14 -4.01
CA LYS A 118 21.34 14.11 -5.12
C LYS A 118 21.33 13.45 -6.50
N LYS A 119 22.08 12.36 -6.66
CA LYS A 119 22.23 11.64 -7.94
C LYS A 119 21.23 10.50 -8.04
N ILE A 120 19.98 10.86 -8.20
CA ILE A 120 18.87 9.90 -8.19
C ILE A 120 18.29 9.61 -9.57
N GLN A 121 18.67 10.34 -10.62
CA GLN A 121 18.21 10.10 -11.99
C GLN A 121 18.49 8.65 -12.39
N SER A 122 17.47 7.96 -12.93
CA SER A 122 17.62 6.61 -13.45
C SER A 122 18.47 6.61 -14.72
N PRO A 123 19.50 5.75 -14.83
CA PRO A 123 20.27 5.56 -16.05
C PRO A 123 19.61 4.58 -17.03
N ASP A 124 18.49 3.94 -16.67
CA ASP A 124 17.91 2.84 -17.46
C ASP A 124 17.44 3.28 -18.85
N HIS A 125 16.97 4.53 -18.97
CA HIS A 125 16.45 5.10 -20.22
C HIS A 125 17.05 6.50 -20.47
N PRO A 126 18.33 6.60 -20.90
CA PRO A 126 19.02 7.87 -21.00
C PRO A 126 18.28 8.89 -21.89
N GLY A 127 18.06 10.09 -21.37
CA GLY A 127 17.39 11.18 -22.09
C GLY A 127 15.86 11.06 -22.17
N PHE A 128 15.26 10.00 -21.61
CA PHE A 128 13.81 9.83 -21.59
C PHE A 128 13.23 10.31 -20.25
N ASP A 129 12.63 11.50 -20.26
CA ASP A 129 11.77 11.98 -19.18
C ASP A 129 10.36 11.43 -19.37
N VAL A 130 9.98 10.47 -18.53
CA VAL A 130 8.67 9.81 -18.63
C VAL A 130 7.50 10.79 -18.44
N LEU A 131 7.63 11.77 -17.54
CA LEU A 131 6.55 12.72 -17.26
C LEU A 131 6.42 13.72 -18.41
N ALA A 132 7.52 14.35 -18.84
CA ALA A 132 7.48 15.30 -19.95
C ALA A 132 6.95 14.68 -21.25
N SER A 133 7.27 13.40 -21.49
CA SER A 133 6.87 12.70 -22.71
C SER A 133 5.41 12.22 -22.66
N VAL A 134 4.95 11.68 -21.53
CA VAL A 134 3.62 11.05 -21.42
C VAL A 134 2.52 12.06 -21.11
N LEU A 135 2.79 13.08 -20.28
CA LEU A 135 1.76 14.02 -19.80
C LEU A 135 0.93 14.67 -20.92
N PRO A 136 1.52 15.27 -21.98
CA PRO A 136 0.73 15.90 -23.03
C PRO A 136 -0.19 14.92 -23.77
N LYS A 137 0.27 13.67 -23.94
CA LYS A 137 -0.45 12.60 -24.65
C LYS A 137 -1.56 11.97 -23.80
N ALA A 138 -1.36 11.93 -22.48
CA ALA A 138 -2.37 11.52 -21.52
C ALA A 138 -3.48 12.59 -21.41
N GLN A 139 -3.10 13.87 -21.32
CA GLN A 139 -4.05 14.99 -21.23
C GLN A 139 -4.94 15.10 -22.48
N SER A 140 -4.40 14.91 -23.68
CA SER A 140 -5.21 14.91 -24.92
C SER A 140 -6.25 13.79 -24.97
N ARG A 141 -6.13 12.78 -24.10
CA ARG A 141 -7.02 11.64 -23.94
C ARG A 141 -7.90 11.74 -22.70
N ASN A 142 -7.86 12.86 -21.97
CA ASN A 142 -8.52 13.06 -20.67
C ASN A 142 -8.09 12.04 -19.61
N MET A 143 -6.85 11.56 -19.68
CA MET A 143 -6.26 10.72 -18.64
C MET A 143 -5.54 11.58 -17.60
N LYS A 144 -5.86 11.32 -16.34
CA LYS A 144 -5.14 11.90 -15.20
C LYS A 144 -3.79 11.22 -15.03
N THR A 145 -2.78 11.94 -14.57
CA THR A 145 -1.43 11.42 -14.35
C THR A 145 -0.98 11.63 -12.91
N PHE A 146 -0.58 10.54 -12.26
CA PHE A 146 -0.10 10.50 -10.89
C PHE A 146 1.35 10.02 -10.86
N CYS A 147 2.20 10.71 -10.11
CA CYS A 147 3.53 10.20 -9.79
C CYS A 147 3.41 9.12 -8.71
N TRP A 148 3.84 7.90 -9.03
CA TRP A 148 3.88 6.77 -8.11
C TRP A 148 5.34 6.48 -7.73
N TYR A 149 5.65 6.58 -6.44
CA TYR A 149 7.01 6.40 -5.92
C TYR A 149 7.01 5.65 -4.58
N GLU A 150 8.08 4.93 -4.31
CA GLU A 150 8.19 4.05 -3.14
C GLU A 150 9.55 4.15 -2.44
N ASP A 151 9.66 3.60 -1.23
CA ASP A 151 10.87 3.63 -0.41
C ASP A 151 11.80 2.42 -0.56
N VAL A 152 11.88 1.88 -1.79
CA VAL A 152 12.86 0.86 -2.17
C VAL A 152 14.13 1.54 -2.68
N PHE A 153 15.26 1.24 -2.04
CA PHE A 153 16.57 1.84 -2.35
C PHE A 153 17.63 0.79 -2.66
N ARG A 154 18.59 1.14 -3.54
CA ARG A 154 19.87 0.43 -3.63
C ARG A 154 20.75 0.79 -2.45
N ARG A 155 21.74 -0.06 -2.15
CA ARG A 155 22.70 0.17 -1.06
C ARG A 155 23.97 0.92 -1.47
N ASP A 156 24.21 1.06 -2.78
CA ASP A 156 25.43 1.64 -3.36
C ASP A 156 25.25 3.09 -3.83
N LEU A 157 24.14 3.75 -3.43
CA LEU A 157 23.92 5.15 -3.77
C LEU A 157 24.88 6.06 -3.00
N GLU A 158 25.42 7.07 -3.69
CA GLU A 158 26.30 8.05 -3.09
C GLU A 158 25.63 8.74 -1.90
N GLY A 159 26.28 8.70 -0.73
CA GLY A 159 25.80 9.37 0.48
C GLY A 159 24.66 8.66 1.23
N ILE A 160 24.26 7.44 0.84
CA ILE A 160 23.15 6.72 1.46
C ILE A 160 23.45 6.21 2.88
N ASP A 161 24.72 5.92 3.20
CA ASP A 161 25.10 5.28 4.47
C ASP A 161 24.64 6.06 5.71
N ARG A 162 24.60 7.40 5.62
CA ARG A 162 24.13 8.27 6.73
C ARG A 162 22.61 8.28 6.89
N LEU A 163 21.88 7.80 5.89
CA LEU A 163 20.41 7.81 5.82
C LEU A 163 19.79 6.49 6.25
N GLN A 164 20.56 5.41 6.13
CA GLN A 164 20.12 4.06 6.42
C GLN A 164 19.70 3.88 7.87
N GLU A 165 18.67 3.06 8.06
CA GLU A 165 18.34 2.52 9.36
C GLU A 165 19.50 1.71 9.94
N VAL A 166 19.52 1.61 11.26
CA VAL A 166 20.50 0.80 11.98
C VAL A 166 19.74 -0.33 12.67
N THR A 167 20.21 -1.55 12.48
CA THR A 167 19.66 -2.75 13.11
C THR A 167 19.95 -2.75 14.62
N LEU A 168 19.26 -3.61 15.37
CA LEU A 168 19.54 -3.86 16.79
C LEU A 168 21.01 -4.24 17.04
N SER A 169 21.65 -4.93 16.08
CA SER A 169 23.06 -5.33 16.14
C SER A 169 24.05 -4.20 15.81
N GLY A 170 23.56 -3.02 15.41
CA GLY A 170 24.38 -1.86 15.02
C GLY A 170 24.78 -1.82 13.54
N LYS A 171 24.38 -2.81 12.73
CA LYS A 171 24.63 -2.82 11.28
C LYS A 171 23.71 -1.87 10.54
N LYS A 172 24.18 -1.32 9.42
CA LYS A 172 23.35 -0.57 8.48
C LYS A 172 22.39 -1.49 7.74
N ALA A 173 21.12 -1.08 7.63
CA ALA A 173 20.08 -1.79 6.91
C ALA A 173 19.97 -1.27 5.45
N GLY A 174 19.21 -2.00 4.62
CA GLY A 174 18.91 -1.57 3.25
C GLY A 174 17.81 -0.51 3.15
N THR A 175 17.18 -0.17 4.26
CA THR A 175 16.07 0.77 4.39
C THR A 175 16.54 2.10 4.97
N LEU A 176 15.78 3.18 4.72
CA LEU A 176 16.08 4.51 5.24
C LEU A 176 15.24 4.88 6.47
N CYS A 177 15.81 5.66 7.37
CA CYS A 177 15.19 6.04 8.64
C CYS A 177 14.22 7.22 8.47
N PHE A 178 12.94 7.03 8.85
CA PHE A 178 11.92 8.07 8.79
C PHE A 178 12.17 9.27 9.72
N HIS A 179 12.97 9.08 10.78
CA HIS A 179 13.34 10.13 11.73
C HIS A 179 14.62 10.89 11.34
N ASN A 180 15.29 10.47 10.26
CA ASN A 180 16.45 11.18 9.75
C ASN A 180 15.99 12.45 8.98
N PRO A 181 16.46 13.66 9.36
CA PRO A 181 16.08 14.90 8.69
C PRO A 181 16.42 14.94 7.19
N GLU A 182 17.52 14.33 6.76
CA GLU A 182 17.90 14.29 5.34
C GLU A 182 17.01 13.34 4.52
N VAL A 183 16.46 12.29 5.15
CA VAL A 183 15.45 11.41 4.53
C VAL A 183 14.11 12.14 4.41
N GLN A 184 13.70 12.87 5.44
CA GLN A 184 12.50 13.71 5.38
C GLN A 184 12.65 14.81 4.31
N ALA A 185 13.82 15.43 4.23
CA ALA A 185 14.13 16.42 3.21
C ALA A 185 14.15 15.82 1.80
N PHE A 186 14.62 14.58 1.64
CA PHE A 186 14.59 13.86 0.35
C PHE A 186 13.15 13.68 -0.16
N TRP A 187 12.25 13.15 0.67
CA TRP A 187 10.86 12.95 0.25
C TRP A 187 10.14 14.26 -0.05
N GLN A 188 10.44 15.31 0.74
CA GLN A 188 9.95 16.65 0.46
C GLN A 188 10.48 17.17 -0.89
N ALA A 189 11.79 17.05 -1.16
CA ALA A 189 12.42 17.52 -2.39
C ALA A 189 11.89 16.80 -3.63
N LEU A 190 11.77 15.47 -3.56
CA LEU A 190 11.23 14.66 -4.66
C LEU A 190 9.78 15.05 -4.97
N THR A 191 8.96 15.24 -3.93
CA THR A 191 7.57 15.70 -4.07
C THR A 191 7.53 17.13 -4.63
N GLU A 192 8.40 18.02 -4.16
CA GLU A 192 8.49 19.41 -4.65
C GLU A 192 8.78 19.45 -6.15
N ASP A 193 9.78 18.68 -6.56
CA ASP A 193 10.25 18.62 -7.93
C ASP A 193 9.11 18.19 -8.86
N TYR A 194 8.40 17.09 -8.52
CA TYR A 194 7.25 16.66 -9.32
C TYR A 194 6.13 17.70 -9.37
N VAL A 195 5.76 18.26 -8.21
CA VAL A 195 4.58 19.13 -8.12
C VAL A 195 4.81 20.49 -8.79
N ARG A 196 6.05 21.00 -8.79
CA ARG A 196 6.42 22.28 -9.40
C ARG A 196 6.82 22.17 -10.87
N SER A 197 7.48 21.08 -11.24
CA SER A 197 8.04 20.92 -12.59
C SER A 197 7.01 20.39 -13.59
N TYR A 198 5.94 19.73 -13.13
CA TYR A 198 4.97 19.08 -14.01
C TYR A 198 3.51 19.37 -13.64
N PRO A 199 2.62 19.53 -14.64
CA PRO A 199 1.18 19.69 -14.42
C PRO A 199 0.48 18.34 -14.15
N ILE A 200 1.01 17.53 -13.22
CA ILE A 200 0.43 16.24 -12.78
C ILE A 200 -0.90 16.43 -12.02
N ASP A 201 -1.75 15.42 -11.97
CA ASP A 201 -3.02 15.44 -11.23
C ASP A 201 -2.84 15.03 -9.76
N GLY A 202 -1.81 14.24 -9.46
CA GLY A 202 -1.57 13.80 -8.11
C GLY A 202 -0.25 13.08 -7.87
N VAL A 203 -0.05 12.71 -6.61
CA VAL A 203 1.06 11.90 -6.14
C VAL A 203 0.54 10.73 -5.32
N MET A 204 1.19 9.59 -5.47
CA MET A 204 0.98 8.42 -4.63
C MET A 204 2.33 7.95 -4.10
N TRP A 205 2.47 7.87 -2.78
CA TRP A 205 3.66 7.30 -2.14
C TRP A 205 3.31 5.99 -1.43
N GLY A 206 4.23 5.03 -1.43
CA GLY A 206 4.05 3.75 -0.78
C GLY A 206 5.27 3.29 0.01
N SER A 207 5.00 2.62 1.12
CA SER A 207 6.00 1.93 1.92
C SER A 207 5.49 0.54 2.28
N GLU A 208 6.08 -0.49 1.67
CA GLU A 208 5.77 -1.90 1.98
C GLU A 208 6.64 -2.40 3.14
N ARG A 209 6.63 -1.66 4.25
CA ARG A 209 7.42 -1.93 5.46
C ARG A 209 6.52 -1.90 6.69
N GLN A 210 6.97 -2.59 7.73
CA GLN A 210 6.37 -2.63 9.07
C GLN A 210 7.45 -2.43 10.13
N GLY A 211 7.05 -2.17 11.36
CA GLY A 211 7.97 -1.86 12.44
C GLY A 211 8.71 -3.07 13.05
N PRO A 212 9.65 -2.79 13.97
CA PRO A 212 10.55 -3.77 14.55
C PRO A 212 9.86 -4.93 15.27
N PHE A 213 8.73 -4.70 15.94
CA PHE A 213 7.97 -5.75 16.61
C PHE A 213 7.42 -6.74 15.57
N ASN A 214 6.75 -6.22 14.56
CA ASN A 214 6.16 -7.05 13.51
C ASN A 214 7.23 -7.80 12.70
N ASN A 215 8.38 -7.16 12.47
CA ASN A 215 9.55 -7.78 11.85
C ASN A 215 10.20 -8.86 12.73
N ALA A 216 10.31 -8.65 14.04
CA ALA A 216 10.83 -9.66 14.97
C ALA A 216 9.97 -10.93 14.92
N LEU A 217 8.64 -10.78 14.84
CA LEU A 217 7.73 -11.92 14.75
C LEU A 217 7.72 -12.60 13.37
N GLY A 218 8.23 -11.94 12.33
CA GLY A 218 8.02 -12.37 10.95
C GLY A 218 6.54 -12.34 10.57
N SER A 219 5.79 -11.36 11.07
CA SER A 219 4.34 -11.24 10.89
C SER A 219 3.95 -10.61 9.55
N SER A 220 4.55 -11.12 8.48
CA SER A 220 4.26 -10.75 7.10
C SER A 220 4.40 -11.94 6.16
N HIS A 221 3.89 -11.81 4.93
CA HIS A 221 4.25 -12.75 3.86
C HIS A 221 5.77 -12.73 3.65
N GLY A 222 6.38 -13.91 3.48
CA GLY A 222 7.84 -14.08 3.46
C GLY A 222 8.54 -13.97 4.84
N GLY A 223 7.80 -13.70 5.92
CA GLY A 223 8.35 -13.43 7.26
C GLY A 223 9.07 -14.62 7.92
N ALA A 224 8.90 -15.84 7.40
CA ALA A 224 9.59 -17.03 7.92
C ALA A 224 11.12 -16.89 7.84
N GLY A 225 11.63 -16.17 6.83
CA GLY A 225 13.05 -15.87 6.67
C GLY A 225 13.55 -14.64 7.44
N ALA A 226 12.67 -13.90 8.13
CA ALA A 226 13.07 -12.70 8.85
C ALA A 226 14.08 -13.03 9.97
N ASN A 227 15.12 -12.22 10.12
CA ASN A 227 16.04 -12.37 11.24
C ASN A 227 15.60 -11.46 12.40
N PRO A 228 15.11 -12.02 13.52
CA PRO A 228 14.58 -11.21 14.61
C PRO A 228 15.66 -10.40 15.36
N SER A 229 16.94 -10.72 15.16
CA SER A 229 18.07 -9.93 15.71
C SER A 229 18.49 -8.74 14.85
N GLU A 230 17.93 -8.59 13.65
CA GLU A 230 18.30 -7.52 12.71
C GLU A 230 17.16 -6.51 12.50
N VAL A 231 16.25 -6.42 13.48
CA VAL A 231 15.14 -5.44 13.44
C VAL A 231 15.67 -4.01 13.52
N THR A 232 14.97 -3.09 12.86
CA THR A 232 15.31 -1.67 12.76
C THR A 232 14.19 -0.80 13.35
N CYS A 233 14.42 0.43 13.78
CA CYS A 233 15.65 1.23 13.61
C CYS A 233 16.19 1.72 14.97
N PHE A 234 17.49 1.53 15.20
CA PHE A 234 18.25 1.91 16.40
C PHE A 234 19.35 2.96 16.10
N CYS A 235 19.18 3.79 15.07
CA CYS A 235 20.13 4.86 14.73
C CYS A 235 20.04 6.04 15.74
N GLU A 236 20.97 7.00 15.67
CA GLU A 236 20.96 8.15 16.59
C GLU A 236 19.67 8.98 16.51
N PHE A 237 19.02 9.03 15.36
CA PHE A 237 17.76 9.75 15.17
C PHE A 237 16.63 9.09 15.96
N CYS A 238 16.43 7.77 15.82
CA CYS A 238 15.43 7.04 16.60
C CYS A 238 15.74 7.05 18.10
N LYS A 239 17.02 6.99 18.50
CA LYS A 239 17.43 7.10 19.91
C LYS A 239 17.05 8.46 20.50
N ARG A 240 17.21 9.54 19.72
CA ARG A 240 16.81 10.89 20.13
C ARG A 240 15.30 11.01 20.26
N GLU A 241 14.54 10.49 19.29
CA GLU A 241 13.08 10.45 19.34
C GLU A 241 12.57 9.63 20.53
N ALA A 242 13.20 8.49 20.82
CA ALA A 242 12.87 7.66 21.98
C ALA A 242 13.06 8.43 23.29
N LYS A 243 14.22 9.10 23.45
CA LYS A 243 14.50 9.95 24.61
C LYS A 243 13.46 11.07 24.75
N ALA A 244 13.07 11.72 23.66
CA ALA A 244 12.08 12.79 23.68
C ALA A 244 10.68 12.31 24.11
N ARG A 245 10.36 11.03 23.87
CA ARG A 245 9.11 10.38 24.26
C ARG A 245 9.17 9.67 25.62
N GLY A 246 10.31 9.73 26.31
CA GLY A 246 10.51 9.01 27.58
C GLY A 246 10.61 7.49 27.44
N ILE A 247 10.94 6.97 26.24
CA ILE A 247 11.15 5.54 26.02
C ILE A 247 12.56 5.16 26.49
N ASP A 248 12.66 4.20 27.41
CA ASP A 248 13.95 3.69 27.88
C ASP A 248 14.64 2.86 26.79
N LEU A 249 15.74 3.39 26.27
CA LEU A 249 16.51 2.76 25.20
C LEU A 249 17.10 1.41 25.63
N GLN A 250 17.63 1.30 26.84
CA GLN A 250 18.27 0.06 27.28
C GLN A 250 17.23 -1.04 27.44
N ARG A 251 16.07 -0.70 28.01
CA ARG A 251 14.96 -1.64 28.14
C ARG A 251 14.39 -2.04 26.78
N ALA A 252 14.33 -1.13 25.80
CA ALA A 252 13.95 -1.49 24.44
C ALA A 252 14.94 -2.51 23.84
N VAL A 253 16.25 -2.27 23.94
CA VAL A 253 17.30 -3.19 23.47
C VAL A 253 17.20 -4.55 24.14
N ASP A 254 17.05 -4.57 25.47
CA ASP A 254 16.92 -5.82 26.24
C ASP A 254 15.64 -6.58 25.86
N GLY A 255 14.52 -5.87 25.72
CA GLY A 255 13.23 -6.42 25.32
C GLY A 255 13.29 -7.06 23.92
N TYR A 256 13.82 -6.36 22.93
CA TYR A 256 13.99 -6.90 21.58
C TYR A 256 14.99 -8.05 21.51
N THR A 257 16.06 -8.01 22.31
CA THR A 257 17.03 -9.12 22.39
C THR A 257 16.36 -10.38 22.93
N LYS A 258 15.54 -10.24 23.98
CA LYS A 258 14.76 -11.35 24.56
C LYS A 258 13.68 -11.86 23.61
N LEU A 259 12.96 -10.96 22.94
CA LEU A 259 11.98 -11.30 21.91
C LEU A 259 12.64 -12.07 20.77
N ALA A 260 13.81 -11.64 20.33
CA ALA A 260 14.56 -12.32 19.28
C ALA A 260 15.01 -13.73 19.70
N SER A 261 15.40 -13.92 20.97
CA SER A 261 15.70 -15.26 21.51
C SER A 261 14.46 -16.15 21.49
N LEU A 262 13.34 -15.65 22.02
CA LEU A 262 12.07 -16.38 22.03
C LEU A 262 11.67 -16.81 20.62
N VAL A 263 11.71 -15.90 19.63
CA VAL A 263 11.35 -16.23 18.24
C VAL A 263 12.29 -17.27 17.64
N ARG A 264 13.61 -17.16 17.85
CA ARG A 264 14.57 -18.16 17.35
C ARG A 264 14.34 -19.53 17.96
N GLU A 265 14.17 -19.59 19.28
CA GLU A 265 13.89 -20.83 20.01
C GLU A 265 12.56 -21.44 19.56
N SER A 266 11.54 -20.61 19.33
CA SER A 266 10.23 -21.06 18.83
C SER A 266 10.34 -21.69 17.45
N ARG A 267 11.07 -21.04 16.53
CA ARG A 267 11.32 -21.57 15.18
C ARG A 267 12.17 -22.84 15.18
N ALA A 268 12.97 -23.05 16.22
CA ALA A 268 13.74 -24.28 16.44
C ALA A 268 12.91 -25.40 17.10
N GLY A 269 11.64 -25.16 17.44
CA GLY A 269 10.77 -26.13 18.10
C GLY A 269 10.94 -26.21 19.61
N SER A 270 11.73 -25.33 20.21
CA SER A 270 11.91 -25.26 21.66
C SER A 270 10.71 -24.56 22.29
N ARG A 271 9.75 -25.35 22.79
CA ARG A 271 8.55 -24.83 23.44
C ARG A 271 8.86 -24.32 24.87
N PRO A 272 8.55 -23.05 25.21
CA PRO A 272 8.63 -22.58 26.58
C PRO A 272 7.68 -23.34 27.52
N THR A 273 8.00 -23.42 28.82
CA THR A 273 7.19 -24.13 29.82
C THR A 273 5.71 -23.71 29.78
N ASP A 274 5.45 -22.41 29.77
CA ASP A 274 4.08 -21.86 29.77
C ASP A 274 3.47 -21.73 28.36
N GLY A 275 4.16 -22.18 27.31
CA GLY A 275 3.76 -21.99 25.93
C GLY A 275 4.31 -20.71 25.29
N TYR A 276 4.13 -20.61 23.97
CA TYR A 276 4.68 -19.56 23.14
C TYR A 276 3.97 -18.22 23.39
N PHE A 277 2.64 -18.22 23.36
CA PHE A 277 1.85 -17.00 23.50
C PHE A 277 2.03 -16.36 24.90
N VAL A 278 1.98 -17.17 25.96
CA VAL A 278 2.17 -16.68 27.34
C VAL A 278 3.56 -16.10 27.54
N SER A 279 4.59 -16.75 27.01
CA SER A 279 5.98 -16.27 27.10
C SER A 279 6.19 -14.96 26.34
N TYR A 280 5.58 -14.84 25.17
CA TYR A 280 5.54 -13.59 24.41
C TYR A 280 4.82 -12.48 25.19
N TRP A 281 3.62 -12.74 25.70
CA TRP A 281 2.83 -11.74 26.42
C TRP A 281 3.57 -11.25 27.67
N ARG A 282 4.25 -12.16 28.38
CA ARG A 282 5.11 -11.84 29.51
C ARG A 282 6.22 -10.86 29.12
N LEU A 283 6.85 -11.03 27.97
CA LEU A 283 7.85 -10.09 27.49
C LEU A 283 7.27 -8.70 27.27
N LEU A 284 6.06 -8.58 26.71
CA LEU A 284 5.43 -7.27 26.51
C LEU A 284 5.07 -6.58 27.83
N VAL A 285 4.59 -7.34 28.83
CA VAL A 285 4.31 -6.79 30.16
C VAL A 285 5.59 -6.37 30.88
N GLN A 286 6.66 -7.15 30.74
CA GLN A 286 7.95 -6.83 31.36
C GLN A 286 8.69 -5.71 30.62
N TYR A 287 8.57 -5.63 29.30
CA TYR A 287 9.26 -4.66 28.44
C TYR A 287 8.24 -3.97 27.52
N PRO A 288 7.38 -3.09 28.06
CA PRO A 288 6.44 -2.33 27.25
C PRO A 288 7.15 -1.45 26.20
N GLU A 289 8.45 -1.20 26.37
CA GLU A 289 9.31 -0.54 25.40
C GLU A 289 9.34 -1.25 24.04
N ILE A 290 9.04 -2.55 23.95
CA ILE A 290 8.89 -3.26 22.67
C ILE A 290 7.81 -2.57 21.82
N LEU A 291 6.61 -2.40 22.39
CA LEU A 291 5.48 -1.75 21.70
C LEU A 291 5.67 -0.23 21.59
N ALA A 292 6.30 0.40 22.58
CA ALA A 292 6.59 1.84 22.48
C ALA A 292 7.55 2.14 21.32
N TRP A 293 8.52 1.25 21.07
CA TRP A 293 9.46 1.37 19.94
C TRP A 293 8.80 1.03 18.61
N GLU A 294 7.89 0.04 18.57
CA GLU A 294 7.04 -0.22 17.39
C GLU A 294 6.25 1.03 17.01
N LYS A 295 5.58 1.64 18.00
CA LYS A 295 4.85 2.89 17.80
C LYS A 295 5.75 4.02 17.33
N LEU A 296 6.95 4.18 17.91
CA LEU A 296 7.92 5.19 17.46
C LEU A 296 8.25 5.04 15.98
N TRP A 297 8.44 3.80 15.51
CA TRP A 297 8.73 3.52 14.12
C TRP A 297 7.53 3.85 13.22
N ASN A 298 6.33 3.36 13.56
CA ASN A 298 5.10 3.61 12.79
C ASN A 298 4.72 5.10 12.73
N ASP A 299 4.88 5.83 13.84
CA ASP A 299 4.69 7.29 13.85
C ASP A 299 5.67 8.02 12.91
N GLY A 300 6.86 7.46 12.69
CA GLY A 300 7.81 7.96 11.69
C GLY A 300 7.28 7.80 10.26
N GLN A 301 6.75 6.63 9.92
CA GLN A 301 6.14 6.36 8.62
C GLN A 301 4.91 7.27 8.39
N HIS A 302 3.97 7.31 9.35
CA HIS A 302 2.81 8.19 9.27
C HIS A 302 3.20 9.68 9.21
N GLY A 303 4.27 10.07 9.93
CA GLY A 303 4.84 11.40 9.83
C GLY A 303 5.33 11.74 8.42
N THR A 304 5.83 10.76 7.66
CA THR A 304 6.22 10.96 6.26
C THR A 304 5.00 11.18 5.37
N TYR A 305 3.93 10.39 5.51
CA TYR A 305 2.65 10.64 4.82
C TYR A 305 2.14 12.06 5.07
N ALA A 306 2.03 12.45 6.34
CA ALA A 306 1.54 13.77 6.73
C ALA A 306 2.39 14.92 6.16
N ARG A 307 3.72 14.79 6.17
CA ARG A 307 4.64 15.79 5.61
C ARG A 307 4.49 15.92 4.10
N ILE A 308 4.43 14.80 3.38
CA ILE A 308 4.21 14.81 1.92
C ILE A 308 2.89 15.51 1.59
N TYR A 309 1.80 15.13 2.28
CA TYR A 309 0.48 15.72 2.08
C TYR A 309 0.46 17.23 2.32
N GLN A 310 0.86 17.66 3.51
CA GLN A 310 0.85 19.08 3.88
C GLN A 310 1.70 19.91 2.91
N PHE A 311 2.87 19.40 2.56
CA PHE A 311 3.78 20.09 1.68
C PHE A 311 3.24 20.18 0.24
N ALA A 312 2.77 19.07 -0.33
CA ALA A 312 2.21 19.07 -1.68
C ALA A 312 0.97 19.98 -1.78
N LYS A 313 0.07 19.94 -0.79
CA LYS A 313 -1.09 20.84 -0.70
C LYS A 313 -0.70 22.30 -0.53
N SER A 314 0.41 22.60 0.14
CA SER A 314 0.92 23.98 0.25
C SER A 314 1.40 24.56 -1.08
N ILE A 315 1.87 23.72 -2.01
CA ILE A 315 2.28 24.13 -3.35
C ILE A 315 1.06 24.22 -4.27
N ARG A 316 0.20 23.20 -4.25
CA ARG A 316 -0.98 23.09 -5.10
C ARG A 316 -2.14 22.43 -4.34
N PRO A 317 -3.06 23.21 -3.75
CA PRO A 317 -4.15 22.68 -2.91
C PRO A 317 -5.07 21.69 -3.61
N THR A 318 -5.21 21.81 -4.94
CA THR A 318 -6.06 20.95 -5.77
C THR A 318 -5.39 19.62 -6.18
N LEU A 319 -4.09 19.45 -5.94
CA LEU A 319 -3.37 18.22 -6.24
C LEU A 319 -3.91 17.07 -5.39
N MET A 320 -4.18 15.92 -5.99
CA MET A 320 -4.55 14.72 -5.23
C MET A 320 -3.31 14.07 -4.60
N VAL A 321 -3.39 13.74 -3.33
CA VAL A 321 -2.33 13.04 -2.59
C VAL A 321 -2.91 11.78 -1.97
N GLY A 322 -2.25 10.65 -2.16
CA GLY A 322 -2.71 9.39 -1.60
C GLY A 322 -1.62 8.37 -1.38
N TRP A 323 -2.01 7.24 -0.79
CA TRP A 323 -1.07 6.26 -0.28
C TRP A 323 -1.37 4.87 -0.81
N HIS A 324 -0.32 4.10 -1.09
CA HIS A 324 -0.42 2.67 -1.30
C HIS A 324 -0.28 1.95 0.03
N ILE A 325 -1.37 1.31 0.46
CA ILE A 325 -1.41 0.53 1.69
C ILE A 325 -1.05 -0.91 1.37
N TRP A 326 0.05 -1.39 1.96
CA TRP A 326 0.62 -2.70 1.66
C TRP A 326 -0.35 -3.85 1.90
N HIS A 327 -0.20 -4.93 1.11
CA HIS A 327 -1.03 -6.12 1.19
C HIS A 327 -1.02 -6.81 2.56
N ASN A 328 0.03 -6.60 3.36
CA ASN A 328 0.10 -7.18 4.70
C ASN A 328 -1.07 -6.74 5.61
N ASN A 329 -1.72 -5.63 5.27
CA ASN A 329 -2.98 -5.16 5.87
C ASN A 329 -4.12 -6.18 5.77
N SER A 330 -4.02 -7.10 4.82
CA SER A 330 -4.98 -8.18 4.61
C SER A 330 -4.59 -9.48 5.29
N PHE A 331 -3.43 -9.58 5.93
CA PHE A 331 -2.94 -10.84 6.50
C PHE A 331 -2.61 -10.73 7.98
N SER A 332 -1.96 -9.64 8.38
CA SER A 332 -1.45 -9.45 9.72
C SER A 332 -2.40 -8.54 10.51
N PRO A 333 -3.09 -9.05 11.54
CA PRO A 333 -3.87 -8.22 12.46
C PRO A 333 -3.01 -7.14 13.13
N PHE A 334 -1.74 -7.42 13.39
CA PHE A 334 -0.80 -6.47 13.98
C PHE A 334 -0.54 -5.28 13.05
N TYR A 335 -0.18 -5.55 11.79
CA TYR A 335 0.01 -4.50 10.81
C TYR A 335 -1.31 -3.75 10.53
N ARG A 336 -2.43 -4.48 10.40
CA ARG A 336 -3.76 -3.87 10.21
C ARG A 336 -4.13 -2.90 11.33
N ALA A 337 -3.79 -3.21 12.58
CA ALA A 337 -4.04 -2.33 13.73
C ALA A 337 -3.25 -1.02 13.65
N GLU A 338 -2.12 -1.01 12.93
CA GLU A 338 -1.29 0.17 12.73
C GLU A 338 -1.74 1.00 11.52
N GLN A 339 -2.51 0.42 10.60
CA GLN A 339 -3.01 1.09 9.38
C GLN A 339 -4.45 1.60 9.54
N ASP A 340 -4.72 2.42 10.56
CA ASP A 340 -6.06 2.95 10.84
C ASP A 340 -6.51 3.95 9.76
N TYR A 341 -7.50 3.54 8.96
CA TYR A 341 -8.11 4.38 7.93
C TYR A 341 -8.77 5.65 8.46
N ALA A 342 -9.19 5.67 9.73
CA ALA A 342 -9.71 6.88 10.33
C ALA A 342 -8.63 7.96 10.44
N GLU A 343 -7.41 7.57 10.84
CA GLU A 343 -6.27 8.46 10.96
C GLU A 343 -5.76 8.92 9.60
N PHE A 344 -5.72 8.04 8.59
CA PHE A 344 -5.30 8.38 7.24
C PHE A 344 -6.07 9.56 6.64
N ARG A 345 -7.36 9.76 6.97
CA ARG A 345 -8.18 10.88 6.45
C ARG A 345 -7.58 12.25 6.71
N LYS A 346 -6.79 12.39 7.78
CA LYS A 346 -6.18 13.68 8.17
C LYS A 346 -5.16 14.17 7.14
N TYR A 347 -4.66 13.27 6.30
CA TYR A 347 -3.60 13.54 5.33
C TYR A 347 -3.78 12.74 4.04
N SER A 348 -5.00 12.48 3.58
CA SER A 348 -5.22 11.72 2.33
C SER A 348 -6.40 12.28 1.54
N ASP A 349 -6.24 12.43 0.22
CA ASP A 349 -7.36 12.56 -0.72
C ASP A 349 -7.86 11.19 -1.20
N PHE A 350 -6.97 10.20 -1.25
CA PHE A 350 -7.30 8.83 -1.63
C PHE A 350 -6.37 7.80 -0.99
N LEU A 351 -6.84 6.55 -0.91
CA LEU A 351 -6.05 5.39 -0.51
C LEU A 351 -6.15 4.33 -1.61
N LYS A 352 -4.99 3.90 -2.11
CA LYS A 352 -4.87 2.65 -2.86
C LYS A 352 -4.63 1.52 -1.86
N VAL A 353 -5.67 0.79 -1.50
CA VAL A 353 -5.54 -0.36 -0.62
C VAL A 353 -5.28 -1.60 -1.47
N VAL A 354 -4.19 -2.31 -1.20
CA VAL A 354 -3.84 -3.52 -1.94
C VAL A 354 -4.80 -4.66 -1.60
N MET A 355 -5.57 -5.11 -2.59
CA MET A 355 -6.54 -6.21 -2.47
C MET A 355 -6.26 -7.26 -3.54
N TYR A 356 -5.02 -7.74 -3.59
CA TYR A 356 -4.59 -8.65 -4.64
C TYR A 356 -5.13 -10.05 -4.38
N ASN A 357 -6.19 -10.45 -5.05
CA ASN A 357 -6.87 -11.71 -4.74
C ASN A 357 -6.05 -12.93 -5.17
N ASN A 358 -5.39 -12.91 -6.34
CA ASN A 358 -4.65 -14.07 -6.85
C ASN A 358 -3.41 -14.39 -6.01
N CYS A 359 -2.42 -13.47 -5.99
CA CYS A 359 -1.21 -13.66 -5.18
C CYS A 359 -1.47 -13.59 -3.67
N GLY A 360 -2.66 -13.13 -3.26
CA GLY A 360 -3.08 -13.05 -1.86
C GLY A 360 -3.18 -14.41 -1.17
N GLY A 361 -3.59 -15.47 -1.87
CA GLY A 361 -3.67 -16.81 -1.30
C GLY A 361 -2.31 -17.33 -0.84
N PRO A 362 -1.32 -17.45 -1.75
CA PRO A 362 0.06 -17.80 -1.39
C PRO A 362 0.67 -16.93 -0.29
N ARG A 363 0.42 -15.61 -0.35
CA ARG A 363 0.95 -14.66 0.66
C ARG A 363 0.34 -14.87 2.04
N LEU A 364 -0.97 -15.10 2.12
CA LEU A 364 -1.63 -15.41 3.39
C LEU A 364 -1.15 -16.75 3.95
N ALA A 365 -1.02 -17.78 3.11
CA ALA A 365 -0.44 -19.06 3.52
C ALA A 365 1.01 -18.88 4.04
N SER A 366 1.82 -18.06 3.37
CA SER A 366 3.17 -17.71 3.80
C SER A 366 3.19 -17.01 5.16
N TYR A 367 2.28 -16.05 5.38
CA TYR A 367 2.11 -15.37 6.67
C TYR A 367 1.76 -16.38 7.78
N VAL A 368 0.74 -17.22 7.56
CA VAL A 368 0.28 -18.22 8.54
C VAL A 368 1.39 -19.20 8.90
N ASN A 369 2.11 -19.71 7.90
CA ASN A 369 3.24 -20.62 8.11
C ASN A 369 4.40 -19.97 8.88
N SER A 370 4.56 -18.64 8.77
CA SER A 370 5.56 -17.89 9.55
C SER A 370 5.15 -17.79 11.01
N VAL A 371 3.95 -17.24 11.29
CA VAL A 371 3.53 -16.90 12.66
C VAL A 371 3.13 -18.13 13.50
N SER A 372 2.71 -19.23 12.85
CA SER A 372 2.52 -20.55 13.49
C SER A 372 3.81 -21.19 13.98
N ARG A 373 4.98 -20.62 13.66
CA ARG A 373 6.29 -21.03 14.20
C ARG A 373 6.89 -20.00 15.17
N THR A 374 6.11 -19.00 15.56
CA THR A 374 6.51 -17.98 16.53
C THR A 374 5.52 -17.91 17.68
N ILE A 375 4.77 -16.81 17.83
CA ILE A 375 3.86 -16.57 18.96
C ILE A 375 2.64 -17.49 18.96
N PHE A 376 2.29 -18.07 17.81
CA PHE A 376 1.19 -19.01 17.67
C PHE A 376 1.65 -20.46 17.57
N GLY A 377 2.87 -20.78 18.01
CA GLY A 377 3.42 -22.15 17.95
C GLY A 377 2.67 -23.21 18.75
N ASP A 378 1.72 -22.82 19.61
CA ASP A 378 0.84 -23.74 20.33
C ASP A 378 -0.35 -24.22 19.47
N PHE A 379 -0.58 -23.59 18.32
CA PHE A 379 -1.64 -23.92 17.37
C PHE A 379 -1.06 -24.58 16.12
N SER A 380 -1.86 -25.46 15.49
CA SER A 380 -1.56 -25.90 14.13
C SER A 380 -1.70 -24.73 13.13
N PRO A 381 -0.99 -24.76 11.99
CA PRO A 381 -1.14 -23.73 10.96
C PRO A 381 -2.59 -23.54 10.47
N GLU A 382 -3.39 -24.61 10.43
CA GLU A 382 -4.81 -24.51 10.03
C GLU A 382 -5.64 -23.76 11.09
N GLU A 383 -5.38 -23.98 12.38
CA GLU A 383 -6.03 -23.22 13.47
C GLU A 383 -5.62 -21.74 13.43
N VAL A 384 -4.36 -21.44 13.13
CA VAL A 384 -3.89 -20.06 12.95
C VAL A 384 -4.59 -19.39 11.76
N LEU A 385 -4.74 -20.09 10.63
CA LEU A 385 -5.52 -19.59 9.49
C LEU A 385 -6.99 -19.34 9.88
N GLY A 386 -7.58 -20.27 10.61
CA GLY A 386 -8.94 -20.14 11.15
C GLY A 386 -9.11 -18.91 12.04
N SER A 387 -8.14 -18.62 12.93
CA SER A 387 -8.13 -17.41 13.75
C SER A 387 -8.02 -16.16 12.89
N ALA A 388 -7.09 -16.13 11.94
CA ALA A 388 -6.91 -15.01 11.02
C ALA A 388 -8.18 -14.72 10.22
N TYR A 389 -8.90 -15.73 9.74
CA TYR A 389 -10.19 -15.55 9.08
C TYR A 389 -11.26 -14.94 9.98
N LYS A 390 -11.29 -15.29 11.27
CA LYS A 390 -12.23 -14.67 12.22
C LYS A 390 -11.86 -13.23 12.55
N GLU A 391 -10.58 -12.96 12.78
CA GLU A 391 -10.07 -11.64 13.15
C GLU A 391 -10.17 -10.64 11.98
N LEU A 392 -9.98 -11.12 10.75
CA LEU A 392 -9.94 -10.29 9.54
C LEU A 392 -11.27 -10.27 8.76
N ASP A 393 -12.26 -11.05 9.18
CA ASP A 393 -13.58 -11.28 8.55
C ASP A 393 -13.50 -11.87 7.13
N TYR A 394 -12.84 -13.01 6.98
CA TYR A 394 -12.74 -13.72 5.70
C TYR A 394 -13.35 -15.12 5.72
N LYS A 395 -13.64 -15.62 4.52
CA LYS A 395 -14.11 -16.99 4.28
C LYS A 395 -13.49 -17.51 2.99
N GLU A 396 -12.34 -18.17 3.12
CA GLU A 396 -11.53 -18.60 1.98
C GLU A 396 -11.14 -20.08 2.13
N ALA A 397 -10.35 -20.60 1.19
CA ALA A 397 -9.92 -22.01 1.18
C ALA A 397 -9.04 -22.40 2.38
N ASN A 398 -9.00 -23.68 2.73
CA ASN A 398 -8.07 -24.18 3.75
C ASN A 398 -6.61 -24.00 3.35
N LEU A 399 -5.67 -24.16 4.29
CA LEU A 399 -4.26 -23.85 4.07
C LEU A 399 -3.62 -24.66 2.92
N ALA A 400 -4.08 -25.90 2.69
CA ALA A 400 -3.53 -26.78 1.66
C ALA A 400 -3.93 -26.37 0.22
N GLU A 401 -5.11 -25.76 0.07
CA GLU A 401 -5.66 -25.31 -1.21
C GLU A 401 -5.43 -23.82 -1.48
N LEU A 402 -5.29 -23.01 -0.42
CA LEU A 402 -5.20 -21.55 -0.48
C LEU A 402 -4.12 -21.03 -1.46
N PRO A 403 -2.88 -21.56 -1.49
CA PRO A 403 -1.88 -21.10 -2.46
C PRO A 403 -2.28 -21.32 -3.93
N ARG A 404 -3.07 -22.37 -4.21
CA ARG A 404 -3.50 -22.73 -5.56
C ARG A 404 -4.80 -22.04 -5.99
N LYS A 405 -5.68 -21.73 -5.03
CA LYS A 405 -6.96 -21.07 -5.29
C LYS A 405 -6.87 -19.54 -5.29
N GLY A 406 -5.91 -18.97 -4.55
CA GLY A 406 -5.94 -17.54 -4.27
C GLY A 406 -7.01 -17.18 -3.23
N LEU A 407 -7.22 -15.89 -3.03
CA LEU A 407 -8.38 -15.33 -2.35
C LEU A 407 -9.48 -15.05 -3.38
N SER A 408 -10.73 -15.09 -2.94
CA SER A 408 -11.89 -14.90 -3.80
C SER A 408 -12.21 -13.42 -4.10
N ALA A 409 -13.17 -13.20 -5.01
CA ALA A 409 -13.76 -11.88 -5.20
C ALA A 409 -14.57 -11.40 -3.97
N ASP A 410 -15.06 -12.30 -3.10
CA ASP A 410 -15.72 -11.93 -1.83
C ASP A 410 -14.73 -11.23 -0.90
N TYR A 411 -13.48 -11.68 -0.82
CA TYR A 411 -12.40 -10.99 -0.12
C TYR A 411 -12.23 -9.54 -0.61
N VAL A 412 -12.21 -9.32 -1.93
CA VAL A 412 -12.11 -7.97 -2.51
C VAL A 412 -13.30 -7.11 -2.12
N GLU A 413 -14.51 -7.66 -2.18
CA GLU A 413 -15.73 -6.94 -1.79
C GLU A 413 -15.71 -6.53 -0.31
N ARG A 414 -15.31 -7.45 0.59
CA ARG A 414 -15.22 -7.21 2.03
C ARG A 414 -14.16 -6.19 2.39
N GLU A 415 -12.95 -6.33 1.87
CA GLU A 415 -11.87 -5.38 2.14
C GLU A 415 -12.18 -3.99 1.58
N THR A 416 -12.84 -3.93 0.41
CA THR A 416 -13.33 -2.66 -0.15
C THR A 416 -14.34 -2.00 0.78
N ARG A 417 -15.35 -2.74 1.22
CA ARG A 417 -16.38 -2.23 2.13
C ARG A 417 -15.78 -1.81 3.47
N ARG A 418 -14.81 -2.58 4.00
CA ARG A 418 -14.07 -2.24 5.23
C ARG A 418 -13.31 -0.93 5.07
N ALA A 419 -12.59 -0.76 3.98
CA ALA A 419 -11.83 0.45 3.71
C ALA A 419 -12.74 1.68 3.59
N ILE A 420 -13.84 1.58 2.84
CA ILE A 420 -14.83 2.66 2.69
C ILE A 420 -15.42 3.04 4.05
N ASN A 421 -15.85 2.06 4.84
CA ASN A 421 -16.39 2.31 6.18
C ASN A 421 -15.34 2.95 7.10
N GLY A 422 -14.09 2.49 7.01
CA GLY A 422 -12.96 3.00 7.76
C GLY A 422 -12.62 4.46 7.46
N VAL A 423 -12.86 4.96 6.25
CA VAL A 423 -12.70 6.38 5.89
C VAL A 423 -14.00 7.21 5.98
N SER A 424 -15.16 6.57 6.09
CA SER A 424 -16.47 7.26 6.11
C SER A 424 -17.03 7.49 7.51
N SER A 425 -16.56 6.76 8.52
CA SER A 425 -17.23 6.64 9.84
C SER A 425 -17.31 7.90 10.71
N HIS A 426 -16.90 9.08 10.26
CA HIS A 426 -16.96 10.32 11.04
C HIS A 426 -17.28 11.51 10.13
N SER A 427 -18.50 12.02 10.28
CA SER A 427 -18.93 13.32 9.76
C SER A 427 -17.98 14.39 10.27
N GLU A 428 -17.29 15.11 9.37
CA GLU A 428 -16.96 16.54 9.50
C GLU A 428 -16.16 17.05 8.28
N SER A 429 -16.71 18.10 7.66
CA SER A 429 -16.12 19.19 6.85
C SER A 429 -15.11 18.95 5.72
N ASN A 430 -14.35 17.85 5.68
CA ASN A 430 -13.49 17.48 4.56
C ASN A 430 -14.07 16.22 3.89
N GLY A 431 -14.23 16.23 2.57
CA GLY A 431 -14.75 15.06 1.85
C GLY A 431 -13.95 13.80 2.19
N ALA A 432 -14.63 12.68 2.41
CA ALA A 432 -13.97 11.42 2.77
C ALA A 432 -12.91 11.05 1.72
N ALA A 433 -11.77 10.54 2.18
CA ALA A 433 -10.72 10.03 1.30
C ALA A 433 -11.29 8.93 0.39
N ARG A 434 -10.98 8.99 -0.90
CA ARG A 434 -11.47 8.01 -1.88
C ARG A 434 -10.79 6.67 -1.68
N ILE A 435 -11.52 5.58 -1.88
CA ILE A 435 -10.94 4.23 -1.83
C ILE A 435 -10.82 3.67 -3.24
N TRP A 436 -9.59 3.34 -3.65
CA TRP A 436 -9.29 2.70 -4.92
C TRP A 436 -8.62 1.35 -4.67
N PRO A 437 -9.38 0.24 -4.62
CA PRO A 437 -8.81 -1.09 -4.48
C PRO A 437 -7.76 -1.37 -5.56
N GLY A 438 -6.58 -1.82 -5.12
CA GLY A 438 -5.56 -2.34 -6.01
C GLY A 438 -5.93 -3.74 -6.44
N ILE A 439 -6.22 -3.94 -7.73
CA ILE A 439 -6.64 -5.22 -8.31
C ILE A 439 -5.42 -5.96 -8.86
N ASP A 440 -5.30 -7.23 -8.53
CA ASP A 440 -4.25 -8.12 -9.04
C ASP A 440 -4.46 -8.40 -10.54
N VAL A 441 -3.47 -8.05 -11.35
CA VAL A 441 -3.40 -8.42 -12.77
C VAL A 441 -2.00 -8.96 -13.04
N ASP A 442 -1.89 -10.29 -13.10
CA ASP A 442 -0.66 -11.01 -13.42
C ASP A 442 0.51 -10.75 -12.48
N ILE A 443 0.23 -10.46 -11.20
CA ILE A 443 1.30 -10.36 -10.20
C ILE A 443 1.97 -11.73 -10.08
N PRO A 444 3.30 -11.82 -10.24
CA PRO A 444 4.01 -13.09 -10.19
C PRO A 444 3.80 -13.86 -8.89
N THR A 445 3.58 -15.16 -9.03
CA THR A 445 3.46 -16.14 -7.95
C THR A 445 4.51 -17.24 -8.10
N GLY A 446 4.63 -18.12 -7.11
CA GLY A 446 5.51 -19.28 -7.15
C GLY A 446 5.04 -20.35 -8.13
N GLN A 447 5.90 -21.35 -8.39
CA GLN A 447 5.52 -22.48 -9.23
C GLN A 447 4.33 -23.24 -8.63
N ASN A 448 3.35 -23.56 -9.46
CA ASN A 448 2.11 -24.24 -9.07
C ASN A 448 1.23 -23.48 -8.07
N GLU A 449 1.43 -22.17 -7.91
CA GLU A 449 0.52 -21.29 -7.17
C GLU A 449 -0.52 -20.67 -8.13
N LYS A 450 -1.51 -19.96 -7.59
CA LYS A 450 -2.56 -19.30 -8.37
C LYS A 450 -1.94 -18.34 -9.40
N GLU A 451 -2.17 -18.61 -10.68
CA GLU A 451 -1.94 -17.66 -11.78
C GLU A 451 -3.24 -16.87 -12.07
N THR A 452 -3.08 -15.67 -12.63
CA THR A 452 -4.22 -14.80 -12.96
C THR A 452 -4.91 -15.27 -14.24
N GLU A 453 -6.21 -15.48 -14.15
CA GLU A 453 -7.10 -15.73 -15.29
C GLU A 453 -8.02 -14.52 -15.54
N PRO A 454 -8.55 -14.36 -16.78
CA PRO A 454 -9.44 -13.26 -17.11
C PRO A 454 -10.65 -13.14 -16.16
N GLN A 455 -11.21 -14.28 -15.75
CA GLN A 455 -12.37 -14.30 -14.85
C GLN A 455 -12.04 -13.72 -13.47
N ASP A 456 -10.85 -14.01 -12.92
CA ASP A 456 -10.44 -13.51 -11.61
C ASP A 456 -10.43 -11.97 -11.59
N VAL A 457 -9.84 -11.35 -12.61
CA VAL A 457 -9.73 -9.90 -12.74
C VAL A 457 -11.12 -9.27 -12.91
N ARG A 458 -11.94 -9.85 -13.78
CA ARG A 458 -13.30 -9.37 -14.04
C ARG A 458 -14.16 -9.38 -12.78
N GLU A 459 -14.09 -10.47 -12.00
CA GLU A 459 -14.86 -10.63 -10.78
C GLU A 459 -14.35 -9.74 -9.65
N ALA A 460 -13.03 -9.56 -9.52
CA ALA A 460 -12.42 -8.65 -8.55
C ALA A 460 -12.82 -7.19 -8.81
N VAL A 461 -12.80 -6.74 -10.08
CA VAL A 461 -13.27 -5.40 -10.46
C VAL A 461 -14.75 -5.23 -10.10
N ARG A 462 -15.61 -6.19 -10.47
CA ARG A 462 -17.04 -6.13 -10.12
C ARG A 462 -17.27 -6.10 -8.61
N ALA A 463 -16.52 -6.91 -7.85
CA ALA A 463 -16.60 -6.94 -6.39
C ALA A 463 -16.26 -5.59 -5.75
N ALA A 464 -15.19 -4.94 -6.21
CA ALA A 464 -14.83 -3.60 -5.75
C ALA A 464 -15.97 -2.58 -5.98
N PHE A 465 -16.57 -2.57 -7.18
CA PHE A 465 -17.67 -1.65 -7.47
C PHE A 465 -18.97 -2.01 -6.73
N ARG A 466 -19.30 -3.30 -6.57
CA ARG A 466 -20.44 -3.73 -5.73
C ARG A 466 -20.29 -3.29 -4.27
N ALA A 467 -19.07 -3.21 -3.76
CA ALA A 467 -18.78 -2.67 -2.43
C ALA A 467 -18.86 -1.14 -2.35
N GLY A 468 -18.97 -0.44 -3.48
CA GLY A 468 -19.11 1.01 -3.56
C GLY A 468 -17.80 1.77 -3.74
N ALA A 469 -16.74 1.15 -4.27
CA ALA A 469 -15.46 1.82 -4.52
C ALA A 469 -15.61 3.06 -5.42
N ASP A 470 -14.79 4.09 -5.17
CA ASP A 470 -14.72 5.31 -5.99
C ASP A 470 -13.96 5.09 -7.32
N GLY A 471 -13.47 3.87 -7.53
CA GLY A 471 -12.59 3.49 -8.62
C GLY A 471 -11.75 2.28 -8.25
N VAL A 472 -10.89 1.83 -9.16
CA VAL A 472 -9.94 0.73 -8.99
C VAL A 472 -8.58 1.08 -9.60
N ILE A 473 -7.51 0.45 -9.13
CA ILE A 473 -6.17 0.57 -9.73
C ILE A 473 -5.65 -0.81 -10.12
N LEU A 474 -5.48 -1.03 -11.43
CA LEU A 474 -4.87 -2.25 -11.96
C LEU A 474 -3.39 -2.30 -11.59
N SER A 475 -3.00 -3.39 -10.93
CA SER A 475 -1.71 -3.56 -10.26
C SER A 475 -1.07 -4.89 -10.68
N ARG A 476 0.26 -5.07 -10.62
CA ARG A 476 1.24 -4.13 -10.01
C ARG A 476 1.92 -3.21 -10.99
N LYS A 477 2.14 -3.66 -12.24
CA LYS A 477 2.65 -2.82 -13.33
C LYS A 477 2.25 -3.41 -14.68
N TYR A 478 1.94 -2.56 -15.65
CA TYR A 478 1.53 -3.01 -16.98
C TYR A 478 2.54 -3.94 -17.67
N SER A 479 3.85 -3.80 -17.40
CA SER A 479 4.88 -4.70 -17.95
C SER A 479 4.86 -6.14 -17.38
N GLU A 480 3.93 -6.47 -16.48
CA GLU A 480 3.63 -7.84 -16.04
C GLU A 480 2.32 -8.38 -16.64
N MET A 481 1.42 -7.50 -17.09
CA MET A 481 0.04 -7.84 -17.42
C MET A 481 -0.07 -8.57 -18.75
N ARG A 482 -0.95 -9.56 -18.85
CA ARG A 482 -1.38 -10.13 -20.14
C ARG A 482 -2.52 -9.30 -20.70
N LEU A 483 -2.54 -9.08 -22.01
CA LEU A 483 -3.56 -8.26 -22.64
C LEU A 483 -4.98 -8.81 -22.48
N ALA A 484 -5.13 -10.14 -22.37
CA ALA A 484 -6.40 -10.78 -22.08
C ALA A 484 -6.94 -10.41 -20.69
N ASN A 485 -6.06 -10.35 -19.69
CA ASN A 485 -6.41 -10.00 -18.31
C ASN A 485 -6.69 -8.49 -18.18
N LEU A 486 -5.95 -7.65 -18.91
CA LEU A 486 -6.25 -6.23 -19.03
C LEU A 486 -7.65 -5.98 -19.61
N ARG A 487 -8.01 -6.66 -20.71
CA ARG A 487 -9.37 -6.56 -21.29
C ARG A 487 -10.45 -7.00 -20.31
N ALA A 488 -10.19 -8.07 -19.57
CA ALA A 488 -11.13 -8.58 -18.58
C ALA A 488 -11.41 -7.59 -17.44
N ALA A 489 -10.44 -6.73 -17.08
CA ALA A 489 -10.66 -5.62 -16.18
C ALA A 489 -11.70 -4.62 -16.74
N GLY A 490 -11.58 -4.26 -18.03
CA GLY A 490 -12.55 -3.40 -18.72
C GLY A 490 -13.95 -4.00 -18.77
N GLU A 491 -14.07 -5.29 -19.07
CA GLU A 491 -15.33 -6.04 -19.05
C GLU A 491 -15.95 -6.13 -17.64
N GLY A 492 -15.13 -6.01 -16.59
CA GLY A 492 -15.57 -5.92 -15.20
C GLY A 492 -16.36 -4.65 -14.90
N LEU A 493 -16.16 -3.59 -15.69
CA LEU A 493 -16.83 -2.28 -15.53
C LEU A 493 -18.22 -2.22 -16.18
N GLN A 494 -18.56 -3.16 -17.07
CA GLN A 494 -19.77 -3.11 -17.90
C GLN A 494 -21.06 -3.52 -17.17
N TYR A 495 -21.19 -3.19 -15.88
CA TYR A 495 -22.38 -3.46 -15.07
C TYR A 495 -22.87 -2.16 -14.41
N GLU A 496 -23.66 -1.40 -15.18
CA GLU A 496 -24.81 -0.63 -14.70
C GLU A 496 -26.04 -1.01 -15.51
#